data_AF-A0A5B7GRR2-F1
#
_entry.id   AF-A0A5B7GRR2-F1
#
_cell.length_a   1.000
_cell.length_b   1.000
_cell.length_c   1.000
_cell.angle_alpha   90.00
_cell.angle_beta   90.00
_cell.angle_gamma   90.00
#
_symmetry.space_group_name_H-M   'P 1'
#
loop_
_entity.id
_entity.type
_entity.pdbx_description
1 polymer ?
#
loop_
_entity_poly.entity_id
_entity_poly.type
_entity_poly.pdbx_seq_one_letter_code
_entity_poly.pdbx_strand_id
1 'polypeptide(L)'
;MPPDQPESSRGRKRVRNPVEWKKNLAKRRRNMGEAYVSRSTGRQVQARVMRPPCADGCYDKIALPIVTVLHREFWAIGNFALQNAYIQKQVCKKPVKRHRPVQEPNEARLRSCTLEYTLAYADQTYTICKKGFLAILAVSETRVRTALKAITTTGSPREDKRGKLIPVNIISDAQLERAMQHIHKCN
;
A
#
# COMPACT_ATOMS: atom_id res chain seq x y z
N MET A 1 -58.29 32.65 -18.65
CA MET A 1 -57.02 31.97 -18.93
C MET A 1 -56.20 32.00 -17.65
N PRO A 2 -55.86 30.85 -17.04
CA PRO A 2 -55.02 30.84 -15.84
C PRO A 2 -53.56 31.11 -16.24
N PRO A 3 -52.78 31.86 -15.43
CA PRO A 3 -51.38 32.14 -15.72
C PRO A 3 -50.49 30.93 -15.45
N ASP A 4 -49.63 30.62 -16.43
CA ASP A 4 -48.57 29.61 -16.35
C ASP A 4 -47.69 29.83 -15.12
N GLN A 5 -47.50 28.76 -14.34
CA GLN A 5 -46.57 28.75 -13.22
C GLN A 5 -45.14 28.57 -13.74
N PRO A 6 -44.13 29.25 -13.16
CA PRO A 6 -42.75 29.13 -13.62
C PRO A 6 -42.19 27.72 -13.34
N GLU A 7 -41.68 27.06 -14.39
CA GLU A 7 -41.02 25.77 -14.31
C GLU A 7 -39.87 25.80 -13.29
N SER A 8 -39.84 24.84 -12.36
CA SER A 8 -38.78 24.74 -11.37
C SER A 8 -37.44 24.48 -12.07
N SER A 9 -36.52 25.43 -12.00
CA SER A 9 -35.17 25.25 -12.53
C SER A 9 -34.50 24.07 -11.82
N ARG A 10 -34.26 22.97 -12.53
CA ARG A 10 -33.50 21.83 -12.02
C ARG A 10 -32.14 22.34 -11.54
N GLY A 11 -31.89 22.29 -10.23
CA GLY A 11 -30.64 22.77 -9.64
C GLY A 11 -29.41 22.17 -10.32
N ARG A 12 -28.37 22.97 -10.52
CA ARG A 12 -27.13 22.55 -11.19
C ARG A 12 -26.55 21.31 -10.51
N LYS A 13 -26.32 20.25 -11.29
CA LYS A 13 -25.69 19.00 -10.82
C LYS A 13 -24.37 19.34 -10.10
N ARG A 14 -24.19 18.86 -8.86
CA ARG A 14 -22.99 19.14 -8.06
C ARG A 14 -21.71 18.77 -8.83
N VAL A 15 -20.74 19.67 -8.82
CA VAL A 15 -19.42 19.43 -9.43
C VAL A 15 -18.75 18.26 -8.73
N ARG A 16 -18.28 17.29 -9.52
CA ARG A 16 -17.56 16.13 -8.99
C ARG A 16 -16.18 16.56 -8.51
N ASN A 17 -15.90 16.42 -7.22
CA ASN A 17 -14.57 16.61 -6.65
C ASN A 17 -14.06 15.30 -6.03
N PRO A 18 -13.36 14.43 -6.79
CA PRO A 18 -12.86 13.17 -6.29
C PRO A 18 -11.82 13.30 -5.18
N VAL A 19 -11.07 14.39 -5.12
CA VAL A 19 -10.00 14.57 -4.12
C VAL A 19 -10.59 14.68 -2.72
N GLU A 20 -11.69 15.43 -2.59
CA GLU A 20 -12.41 15.65 -1.34
C GLU A 20 -13.36 14.50 -0.95
N TRP A 21 -13.46 13.46 -1.78
CA TRP A 21 -14.22 12.29 -1.40
C TRP A 21 -13.60 11.64 -0.17
N LYS A 22 -14.41 11.44 0.88
CA LYS A 22 -14.00 10.79 2.15
C LYS A 22 -13.20 9.49 1.92
N LYS A 23 -13.54 8.72 0.88
CA LYS A 23 -12.80 7.51 0.46
C LYS A 23 -11.36 7.81 0.05
N ASN A 24 -11.18 8.81 -0.81
CA ASN A 24 -9.90 9.16 -1.40
C ASN A 24 -9.02 9.87 -0.36
N LEU A 25 -9.59 10.77 0.45
CA LEU A 25 -8.91 11.37 1.57
C LEU A 25 -8.41 10.30 2.57
N ALA A 26 -9.26 9.38 3.00
CA ALA A 26 -8.84 8.29 3.91
C ALA A 26 -7.79 7.37 3.29
N LYS A 27 -7.85 7.11 1.96
CA LYS A 27 -6.82 6.35 1.25
C LYS A 27 -5.48 7.11 1.24
N ARG A 28 -5.51 8.41 0.96
CA ARG A 28 -4.34 9.29 0.96
C ARG A 28 -3.68 9.30 2.34
N ARG A 29 -4.44 9.63 3.38
CA ARG A 29 -3.97 9.64 4.78
C ARG A 29 -3.36 8.31 5.20
N ARG A 30 -4.04 7.18 4.91
CA ARG A 30 -3.49 5.84 5.18
C ARG A 30 -2.14 5.60 4.51
N ASN A 31 -1.99 5.98 3.24
CA ASN A 31 -0.74 5.77 2.51
C ASN A 31 0.38 6.71 2.97
N MET A 32 0.03 7.90 3.47
CA MET A 32 0.98 8.85 4.08
C MET A 32 1.28 8.50 5.55
N GLY A 33 0.70 7.42 6.08
CA GLY A 33 0.90 7.02 7.48
C GLY A 33 0.21 7.95 8.48
N GLU A 34 -0.73 8.79 8.05
CA GLU A 34 -1.44 9.72 8.92
C GLU A 34 -2.64 9.07 9.60
N ALA A 35 -3.13 9.72 10.65
CA ALA A 35 -4.36 9.31 11.32
C ALA A 35 -5.57 9.45 10.39
N TYR A 36 -6.47 8.47 10.38
CA TYR A 36 -7.66 8.49 9.54
C TYR A 36 -8.81 7.69 10.14
N VAL A 37 -10.04 8.03 9.76
CA VAL A 37 -11.22 7.24 10.14
C VAL A 37 -11.41 6.10 9.14
N SER A 38 -11.43 4.87 9.63
CA SER A 38 -11.73 3.69 8.82
C SER A 38 -13.18 3.71 8.37
N ARG A 39 -13.43 3.63 7.06
CA ARG A 39 -14.81 3.61 6.54
C ARG A 39 -15.54 2.30 6.77
N SER A 40 -14.82 1.18 6.94
CA SER A 40 -15.45 -0.13 7.16
C SER A 40 -15.83 -0.34 8.62
N THR A 41 -15.06 0.23 9.56
CA THR A 41 -15.25 0.01 11.00
C THR A 41 -15.67 1.27 11.76
N GLY A 42 -15.62 2.44 11.13
CA GLY A 42 -15.88 3.74 11.77
C GLY A 42 -14.79 4.20 12.77
N ARG A 43 -13.80 3.35 13.05
CA ARG A 43 -12.79 3.61 14.10
C ARG A 43 -11.70 4.57 13.63
N GLN A 44 -11.25 5.43 14.54
CA GLN A 44 -10.06 6.25 14.35
C GLN A 44 -8.82 5.35 14.34
N VAL A 45 -8.07 5.40 13.25
CA VAL A 45 -6.76 4.78 13.11
C VAL A 45 -5.71 5.85 13.38
N GLN A 46 -4.77 5.56 14.27
CA GLN A 46 -3.70 6.48 14.64
C GLN A 46 -2.66 6.61 13.52
N ALA A 47 -1.90 7.71 13.57
CA ALA A 47 -0.75 7.90 12.70
C ALA A 47 0.32 6.82 12.95
N ARG A 48 1.13 6.55 11.94
CA ARG A 48 2.25 5.63 11.98
C ARG A 48 3.39 6.33 12.70
N VAL A 49 3.78 5.74 13.81
CA VAL A 49 4.91 6.18 14.62
C VAL A 49 5.89 5.02 14.71
N MET A 50 7.18 5.34 14.70
CA MET A 50 8.24 4.36 14.93
C MET A 50 7.96 3.61 16.23
N ARG A 51 8.17 2.30 16.21
CA ARG A 51 7.99 1.47 17.41
C ARG A 51 9.23 1.53 18.30
N PRO A 52 9.17 1.00 19.54
CA PRO A 52 10.32 0.95 20.41
C PRO A 52 11.53 0.25 19.76
N PRO A 53 12.76 0.59 20.17
CA PRO A 53 13.97 -0.03 19.66
C PRO A 53 13.96 -1.55 19.82
N CYS A 54 14.59 -2.26 18.90
CA CYS A 54 14.84 -3.69 19.08
C CYS A 54 16.04 -3.90 20.01
N ALA A 55 16.09 -5.07 20.65
CA ALA A 55 17.21 -5.47 21.51
C ALA A 55 18.56 -5.56 20.78
N ASP A 56 18.55 -5.69 19.44
CA ASP A 56 19.76 -5.83 18.62
C ASP A 56 20.47 -4.48 18.31
N GLY A 57 20.04 -3.38 18.94
CA GLY A 57 20.66 -2.05 18.82
C GLY A 57 20.57 -1.44 17.42
N CYS A 58 19.53 -1.76 16.63
CA CYS A 58 19.44 -1.29 15.23
C CYS A 58 19.26 0.23 15.11
N TYR A 59 18.69 0.87 16.14
CA TYR A 59 18.49 2.32 16.15
C TYR A 59 19.82 3.04 16.33
N ASP A 60 20.68 2.51 17.20
CA ASP A 60 22.01 3.07 17.47
C ASP A 60 22.96 2.80 16.30
N LYS A 61 22.90 1.61 15.69
CA LYS A 61 23.70 1.25 14.50
C LYS A 61 23.51 2.21 13.32
N ILE A 62 22.31 2.76 13.17
CA ILE A 62 21.99 3.71 12.09
C ILE A 62 22.09 5.16 12.56
N ALA A 63 22.00 5.41 13.86
CA ALA A 63 21.70 6.70 14.51
C ALA A 63 20.25 7.18 14.37
N LEU A 64 19.70 7.66 15.49
CA LEU A 64 18.30 8.08 15.62
C LEU A 64 17.85 9.17 14.63
N PRO A 65 18.67 10.20 14.30
CA PRO A 65 18.28 11.21 13.31
C PRO A 65 18.04 10.60 11.92
N ILE A 66 18.92 9.69 11.50
CA ILE A 66 18.81 9.00 10.19
C ILE A 66 17.59 8.08 10.18
N VAL A 67 17.38 7.32 11.25
CA VAL A 67 16.19 6.46 11.43
C VAL A 67 14.89 7.27 11.30
N THR A 68 14.85 8.47 11.87
CA THR A 68 13.69 9.37 11.80
C THR A 68 13.44 9.87 10.38
N VAL A 69 14.51 10.21 9.66
CA VAL A 69 14.44 10.61 8.24
C VAL A 69 13.93 9.45 7.39
N LEU A 70 14.49 8.25 7.54
CA LEU A 70 14.07 7.06 6.80
C LEU A 70 12.58 6.74 7.01
N HIS A 71 12.09 6.83 8.26
CA HIS A 71 10.67 6.64 8.55
C HIS A 71 9.81 7.70 7.85
N ARG A 72 10.20 8.98 7.95
CA ARG A 72 9.46 10.09 7.34
C ARG A 72 9.41 9.93 5.82
N GLU A 73 10.55 9.69 5.17
CA GLU A 73 10.65 9.55 3.71
C GLU A 73 9.82 8.38 3.20
N PHE A 74 9.88 7.24 3.88
CA PHE A 74 9.08 6.07 3.51
C PHE A 74 7.57 6.37 3.49
N TRP A 75 7.06 7.09 4.49
CA TRP A 75 5.64 7.45 4.53
C TRP A 75 5.30 8.63 3.61
N ALA A 76 6.24 9.56 3.39
CA ALA A 76 6.09 10.66 2.44
C ALA A 76 5.87 10.20 1.00
N ILE A 77 6.29 8.98 0.63
CA ILE A 77 5.99 8.36 -0.67
C ILE A 77 4.48 8.42 -0.99
N GLY A 78 3.60 8.27 0.01
CA GLY A 78 2.15 8.43 -0.16
C GLY A 78 1.48 7.44 -1.13
N ASN A 79 2.22 6.49 -1.69
CA ASN A 79 1.78 5.52 -2.68
C ASN A 79 2.13 4.11 -2.23
N PHE A 80 1.11 3.27 -2.09
CA PHE A 80 1.26 1.90 -1.60
C PHE A 80 2.15 1.02 -2.49
N ALA A 81 2.08 1.18 -3.82
CA ALA A 81 2.86 0.39 -4.76
C ALA A 81 4.35 0.77 -4.69
N LEU A 82 4.65 2.07 -4.66
CA LEU A 82 6.03 2.57 -4.49
C LEU A 82 6.62 2.20 -3.13
N GLN A 83 5.82 2.25 -2.05
CA GLN A 83 6.24 1.75 -0.73
C GLN A 83 6.56 0.25 -0.75
N ASN A 84 5.79 -0.55 -1.49
CA ASN A 84 6.10 -1.98 -1.64
C ASN A 84 7.37 -2.19 -2.44
N ALA A 85 7.59 -1.42 -3.51
CA ALA A 85 8.83 -1.45 -4.28
C ALA A 85 10.04 -1.13 -3.40
N TYR A 86 9.92 -0.12 -2.54
CA TYR A 86 10.93 0.19 -1.54
C TYR A 86 11.20 -1.01 -0.61
N ILE A 87 10.17 -1.63 -0.03
CA ILE A 87 10.33 -2.81 0.83
C ILE A 87 11.00 -3.97 0.07
N GLN A 88 10.62 -4.22 -1.18
CA GLN A 88 11.19 -5.28 -2.01
C GLN A 88 12.68 -5.03 -2.30
N LYS A 89 13.08 -3.77 -2.54
CA LYS A 89 14.48 -3.38 -2.74
C LYS A 89 15.32 -3.59 -1.46
N GLN A 90 14.73 -3.31 -0.29
CA GLN A 90 15.42 -3.36 0.99
C GLN A 90 15.40 -4.73 1.68
N VAL A 91 14.67 -5.71 1.13
CA VAL A 91 14.55 -7.04 1.73
C VAL A 91 14.88 -8.12 0.71
N CYS A 92 16.06 -8.73 0.88
CA CYS A 92 16.60 -9.71 -0.05
C CYS A 92 16.43 -11.13 0.49
N LYS A 93 16.05 -12.07 -0.38
CA LYS A 93 16.09 -13.51 -0.07
C LYS A 93 17.51 -14.02 -0.32
N LYS A 94 18.15 -14.59 0.70
CA LYS A 94 19.45 -15.26 0.59
C LYS A 94 19.28 -16.76 0.83
N PRO A 95 19.98 -17.64 0.08
CA PRO A 95 19.97 -19.07 0.35
C PRO A 95 20.60 -19.35 1.72
N VAL A 96 20.10 -20.38 2.41
CA VAL A 96 20.68 -20.80 3.69
C VAL A 96 22.02 -21.47 3.43
N LYS A 97 23.11 -20.89 3.97
CA LYS A 97 24.48 -21.38 3.76
C LYS A 97 24.80 -22.65 4.55
N ARG A 98 24.11 -22.92 5.65
CA ARG A 98 24.34 -24.07 6.51
C ARG A 98 23.05 -24.53 7.16
N HIS A 99 22.75 -25.82 7.03
CA HIS A 99 21.71 -26.47 7.81
C HIS A 99 22.32 -27.09 9.07
N ARG A 100 21.60 -27.02 10.20
CA ARG A 100 21.98 -27.78 11.39
C ARG A 100 21.68 -29.26 11.10
N PRO A 101 22.61 -30.19 11.37
CA PRO A 101 22.32 -31.62 11.24
C PRO A 101 21.14 -31.98 12.14
N VAL A 102 20.13 -32.63 11.58
CA VAL A 102 18.94 -33.13 12.28
C VAL A 102 19.04 -34.65 12.27
N GLN A 103 18.77 -35.30 13.42
CA GLN A 103 18.83 -36.77 13.53
C GLN A 103 17.88 -37.48 12.55
N GLU A 104 16.71 -36.87 12.29
CA GLU A 104 15.72 -37.37 11.33
C GLU A 104 15.50 -36.30 10.24
N PRO A 105 15.96 -36.53 9.00
CA PRO A 105 15.84 -35.56 7.92
C PRO A 105 14.39 -35.52 7.42
N ASN A 106 13.56 -34.67 8.03
CA ASN A 106 12.31 -34.25 7.41
C ASN A 106 12.62 -33.06 6.48
N GLU A 107 12.80 -33.34 5.19
CA GLU A 107 13.14 -32.34 4.15
C GLU A 107 12.21 -31.12 4.16
N ALA A 108 10.92 -31.30 4.50
CA ALA A 108 9.93 -30.23 4.56
C ALA A 108 10.20 -29.17 5.65
N ARG A 109 11.04 -29.47 6.66
CA ARG A 109 11.36 -28.53 7.76
C ARG A 109 12.56 -27.62 7.47
N LEU A 110 13.38 -27.94 6.48
CA LEU A 110 14.60 -27.17 6.20
C LEU A 110 14.24 -25.89 5.43
N ARG A 111 14.45 -24.73 6.07
CA ARG A 111 14.28 -23.44 5.39
C ARG A 111 15.32 -23.31 4.28
N SER A 112 14.90 -23.24 3.03
CA SER A 112 15.81 -23.05 1.89
C SER A 112 16.39 -21.63 1.81
N CYS A 113 15.66 -20.64 2.33
CA CYS A 113 16.06 -19.23 2.27
C CYS A 113 15.88 -18.49 3.60
N THR A 114 16.72 -17.48 3.82
CA THR A 114 16.62 -16.46 4.87
C THR A 114 16.37 -15.09 4.26
N LEU A 115 15.70 -14.20 5.00
CA LEU A 115 15.53 -12.80 4.60
C LEU A 115 16.58 -11.94 5.27
N GLU A 116 17.31 -11.17 4.47
CA GLU A 116 18.16 -10.09 4.92
C GLU A 116 17.41 -8.77 4.83
N TYR A 117 17.50 -7.96 5.87
CA TYR A 117 16.82 -6.66 5.95
C TYR A 117 17.89 -5.57 5.96
N THR A 118 17.80 -4.66 5.00
CA THR A 118 18.69 -3.51 4.90
C THR A 118 17.91 -2.20 4.94
N LEU A 119 18.59 -1.12 5.29
CA LEU A 119 18.12 0.24 5.05
C LEU A 119 19.27 1.02 4.41
N ALA A 120 18.98 1.75 3.35
CA ALA A 120 19.95 2.59 2.65
C ALA A 120 19.68 4.06 2.97
N TYR A 121 20.73 4.79 3.33
CA TYR A 121 20.70 6.24 3.52
C TYR A 121 21.98 6.85 2.97
N ALA A 122 21.87 7.85 2.08
CA ALA A 122 22.97 8.35 1.28
C ALA A 122 23.73 7.18 0.59
N ASP A 123 25.05 7.10 0.79
CA ASP A 123 25.90 6.06 0.21
C ASP A 123 26.14 4.86 1.15
N GLN A 124 25.46 4.81 2.29
CA GLN A 124 25.61 3.74 3.27
C GLN A 124 24.41 2.79 3.27
N THR A 125 24.70 1.51 3.47
CA THR A 125 23.69 0.46 3.64
C THR A 125 23.87 -0.21 4.99
N TYR A 126 22.81 -0.24 5.78
CA TYR A 126 22.80 -0.80 7.12
C TYR A 126 22.03 -2.11 7.12
N THR A 127 22.69 -3.21 7.43
CA THR A 127 22.03 -4.50 7.64
C THR A 127 21.50 -4.55 9.06
N ILE A 128 20.20 -4.77 9.20
CA ILE A 128 19.49 -4.76 10.48
C ILE A 128 18.66 -6.01 10.68
N CYS A 129 18.19 -6.22 11.91
CA CYS A 129 17.29 -7.32 12.19
C CYS A 129 15.87 -7.01 11.68
N LYS A 130 15.08 -8.07 11.48
CA LYS A 130 13.67 -7.98 11.12
C LYS A 130 12.88 -7.08 12.08
N LYS A 131 13.08 -7.21 13.39
CA LYS A 131 12.33 -6.42 14.39
C LYS A 131 12.62 -4.94 14.24
N GLY A 132 13.90 -4.58 14.06
CA GLY A 132 14.34 -3.21 13.80
C GLY A 132 13.71 -2.65 12.54
N PHE A 133 13.77 -3.37 11.41
CA PHE A 133 13.16 -2.93 10.15
C PHE A 133 11.65 -2.65 10.29
N LEU A 134 10.92 -3.57 10.92
CA LEU A 134 9.49 -3.43 11.13
C LEU A 134 9.16 -2.30 12.13
N ALA A 135 10.05 -2.01 13.07
CA ALA A 135 9.88 -0.98 14.08
C ALA A 135 10.15 0.43 13.49
N ILE A 136 11.26 0.58 12.76
CA ILE A 136 11.68 1.80 12.09
C ILE A 136 10.64 2.24 11.07
N LEU A 137 10.18 1.35 10.18
CA LEU A 137 9.18 1.71 9.16
C LEU A 137 7.72 1.65 9.68
N ALA A 138 7.51 1.24 10.93
CA ALA A 138 6.18 1.06 11.52
C ALA A 138 5.23 0.16 10.67
N VAL A 139 5.78 -0.88 10.03
CA VAL A 139 5.05 -1.84 9.19
C VAL A 139 4.88 -3.19 9.86
N SER A 140 3.82 -3.92 9.49
CA SER A 140 3.60 -5.29 9.96
C SER A 140 4.45 -6.30 9.17
N GLU A 141 4.75 -7.44 9.80
CA GLU A 141 5.42 -8.54 9.11
C GLU A 141 4.63 -9.02 7.90
N THR A 142 3.32 -9.14 8.02
CA THR A 142 2.44 -9.56 6.92
C THR A 142 2.58 -8.62 5.73
N ARG A 143 2.70 -7.30 5.95
CA ARG A 143 2.91 -6.33 4.87
C ARG A 143 4.19 -6.64 4.09
N VAL A 144 5.29 -6.92 4.79
CA VAL A 144 6.57 -7.27 4.14
C VAL A 144 6.47 -8.60 3.38
N ARG A 145 5.91 -9.64 4.01
CA ARG A 145 5.73 -10.94 3.35
C ARG A 145 4.87 -10.83 2.09
N THR A 146 3.77 -10.09 2.14
CA THR A 146 2.89 -9.89 0.98
C THR A 146 3.57 -9.07 -0.11
N ALA A 147 4.35 -8.05 0.25
CA ALA A 147 5.13 -7.29 -0.72
C ALA A 147 6.14 -8.20 -1.43
N LEU A 148 6.88 -9.05 -0.70
CA LEU A 148 7.84 -10.00 -1.30
C LEU A 148 7.19 -11.07 -2.18
N LYS A 149 5.95 -11.48 -1.89
CA LYS A 149 5.17 -12.40 -2.73
C LYS A 149 4.65 -11.74 -4.00
N ALA A 150 4.52 -10.41 -3.99
CA ALA A 150 4.01 -9.63 -5.10
C ALA A 150 5.11 -9.20 -6.10
N ILE A 151 6.30 -9.80 -6.03
CA ILE A 151 7.35 -9.60 -7.04
C ILE A 151 6.99 -10.45 -8.26
N THR A 152 6.94 -9.85 -9.45
CA THR A 152 6.79 -10.61 -10.71
C THR A 152 8.10 -11.31 -11.08
N THR A 153 8.03 -12.27 -12.00
CA THR A 153 9.23 -12.99 -12.51
C THR A 153 10.32 -12.04 -13.00
N THR A 154 9.95 -10.88 -13.56
CA THR A 154 10.86 -9.82 -14.03
C THR A 154 11.42 -8.93 -12.90
N GLY A 155 11.14 -9.23 -11.63
CA GLY A 155 11.65 -8.46 -10.48
C GLY A 155 10.90 -7.16 -10.18
N SER A 156 9.83 -6.86 -10.92
CA SER A 156 9.03 -5.64 -10.70
C SER A 156 7.93 -5.84 -9.66
N PRO A 157 7.52 -4.79 -8.92
CA PRO A 157 6.37 -4.86 -8.04
C PRO A 157 5.09 -5.09 -8.87
N ARG A 158 4.30 -6.10 -8.51
CA ARG A 158 2.98 -6.33 -9.12
C ARG A 158 2.05 -5.16 -8.82
N GLU A 159 1.25 -4.80 -9.82
CA GLU A 159 0.28 -3.73 -9.69
C GLU A 159 -0.77 -4.02 -8.59
N ASP A 160 -1.11 -3.02 -7.78
CA ASP A 160 -2.18 -3.12 -6.79
C ASP A 160 -3.56 -3.12 -7.48
N LYS A 161 -4.22 -4.28 -7.49
CA LYS A 161 -5.54 -4.48 -8.07
C LYS A 161 -6.71 -4.16 -7.13
N ARG A 162 -6.45 -3.73 -5.89
CA ARG A 162 -7.52 -3.45 -4.92
C ARG A 162 -8.41 -2.30 -5.39
N GLY A 163 -9.72 -2.55 -5.43
CA GLY A 163 -10.71 -1.58 -5.88
C GLY A 163 -10.68 -1.29 -7.38
N LYS A 164 -9.94 -2.08 -8.17
CA LYS A 164 -9.93 -2.06 -9.64
C LYS A 164 -10.77 -3.17 -10.26
N LEU A 165 -11.50 -3.93 -9.44
CA LEU A 165 -12.45 -4.92 -9.96
C LEU A 165 -13.58 -4.17 -10.65
N ILE A 166 -13.92 -4.57 -11.87
CA ILE A 166 -15.05 -4.04 -12.62
C ILE A 166 -16.33 -4.52 -11.92
N PRO A 167 -17.19 -3.64 -11.40
CA PRO A 167 -18.48 -4.04 -10.85
C PRO A 167 -19.30 -4.83 -11.88
N VAL A 168 -19.96 -5.90 -11.42
CA VAL A 168 -20.81 -6.75 -12.26
C VAL A 168 -22.00 -6.01 -12.88
N ASN A 169 -22.41 -4.89 -12.28
CA ASN A 169 -23.52 -4.05 -12.76
C ASN A 169 -23.08 -2.97 -13.75
N ILE A 170 -21.84 -3.02 -14.26
CA ILE A 170 -21.41 -2.14 -15.33
C ILE A 170 -22.00 -2.64 -16.64
N ILE A 171 -22.70 -1.75 -17.34
CA ILE A 171 -23.25 -1.96 -18.67
C ILE A 171 -22.08 -2.22 -19.63
N SER A 172 -22.18 -3.25 -20.47
CA SER A 172 -21.12 -3.54 -21.42
C SER A 172 -20.94 -2.41 -22.43
N ASP A 173 -19.73 -2.24 -22.96
CA ASP A 173 -19.44 -1.20 -23.97
C ASP A 173 -20.40 -1.31 -25.17
N ALA A 174 -20.73 -2.53 -25.58
CA ALA A 174 -21.71 -2.79 -26.65
C ALA A 174 -23.13 -2.33 -26.31
N GLN A 175 -23.57 -2.44 -25.05
CA GLN A 175 -24.87 -1.92 -24.60
C GLN A 175 -24.86 -0.40 -24.49
N LEU A 176 -23.76 0.20 -24.04
CA LEU A 176 -23.59 1.65 -24.00
C LEU A 176 -23.65 2.25 -25.41
N GLU A 177 -22.96 1.62 -26.36
CA GLU A 177 -22.91 2.06 -27.74
C GLU A 177 -24.29 1.96 -28.42
N ARG A 178 -25.05 0.88 -28.16
CA ARG A 178 -26.46 0.77 -28.59
C ARG A 178 -27.34 1.90 -28.04
N ALA A 179 -27.17 2.25 -26.76
CA ALA A 179 -27.93 3.35 -26.16
C ALA A 179 -27.56 4.70 -26.80
N MET A 180 -26.27 4.94 -27.05
CA MET A 180 -25.80 6.14 -27.74
C MET A 180 -26.32 6.23 -29.18
N GLN A 181 -26.31 5.12 -29.93
CA GLN A 181 -26.84 5.09 -31.30
C GLN A 181 -28.35 5.34 -31.35
N HIS A 182 -29.11 4.83 -30.38
CA HIS A 182 -30.55 5.09 -30.28
C HIS A 182 -30.85 6.58 -30.05
N ILE A 183 -30.12 7.25 -29.15
CA ILE A 183 -30.27 8.68 -28.89
C ILE A 183 -30.04 9.52 -30.15
N HIS A 184 -29.03 9.17 -30.97
CA HIS A 184 -28.71 9.91 -32.19
C HIS A 184 -29.64 9.61 -33.38
N LYS A 185 -30.36 8.48 -33.37
CA LYS A 185 -31.34 8.13 -34.41
C LYS A 185 -32.74 8.71 -34.16
N CYS A 186 -32.99 9.26 -32.98
CA CYS A 186 -34.29 9.83 -32.59
C CYS A 186 -34.33 11.37 -32.62
N ASN A 187 -33.30 12.03 -33.17
CA ASN A 187 -33.31 13.43 -33.61
C ASN A 187 -33.31 13.46 -35.14
#